data_AF-A0A7E5VXH5-F1
#
_entry.id   AF-A0A7E5VXH5-F1
#
_cell.length_a   1.000
_cell.length_b   1.000
_cell.length_c   1.000
_cell.angle_alpha   90.00
_cell.angle_beta   90.00
_cell.angle_gamma   90.00
#
_symmetry.space_group_name_H-M   'P 1'
#
loop_
_entity.id
_entity.type
_entity.pdbx_description
1 polymer ?
#
loop_
_entity_poly.entity_id
_entity_poly.type
_entity_poly.pdbx_seq_one_letter_code
_entity_poly.pdbx_strand_id
1 'polypeptide(L)'
;MSKQYKKVLCSGITWSTLFILLFAVNIVASTPKFEMVEELRTSVVKNLLFVTSFFKLVRIEKLVVPELVDIISNDVILDCQFTTVDDNFTLQWIFNDGVTPVYEWTPYSEPKVAGILDERLDLTYRVSRFSRDERRALRITNLTSELSGEYTCIVSNHGTEVRKTKAMLIYSVERDFQLTAENRPNSTVIFLTCTARGVYPRPDLTLEYNKRKPKLHFELQDDCHVCVNFFAIFNYLENQWRMLVYVTFTLNSIIGALRRLIKL
;
A
#
# COMPACT_ATOMS: atom_id res chain seq x y z
N MET A 1 -8.89 -10.51 45.05
CA MET A 1 -9.31 -10.58 43.63
C MET A 1 -8.25 -11.33 42.86
N SER A 2 -8.59 -12.51 42.33
CA SER A 2 -7.67 -13.45 41.70
C SER A 2 -7.20 -12.96 40.32
N LYS A 3 -5.89 -13.03 40.09
CA LYS A 3 -5.26 -13.14 38.76
C LYS A 3 -5.18 -14.63 38.41
N GLN A 4 -5.32 -14.98 37.13
CA GLN A 4 -4.61 -16.07 36.45
C GLN A 4 -4.97 -16.05 34.95
N TYR A 5 -4.02 -15.63 34.11
CA TYR A 5 -4.01 -15.89 32.66
C TYR A 5 -3.25 -17.20 32.43
N LYS A 6 -3.87 -18.14 31.72
CA LYS A 6 -3.28 -19.44 31.33
C LYS A 6 -2.23 -19.28 30.24
N LYS A 7 -1.16 -20.06 30.36
CA LYS A 7 -0.09 -20.24 29.37
C LYS A 7 0.29 -21.73 29.31
N VAL A 8 0.76 -22.14 28.12
CA VAL A 8 1.60 -23.32 27.80
C VAL A 8 0.91 -24.65 27.47
N LEU A 9 1.24 -25.20 26.29
CA LEU A 9 1.78 -26.56 26.17
C LEU A 9 2.59 -26.75 24.87
N CYS A 10 3.87 -27.09 25.06
CA CYS A 10 4.75 -27.76 24.10
C CYS A 10 4.95 -29.21 24.60
N SER A 11 4.99 -30.19 23.70
CA SER A 11 5.72 -31.46 23.83
C SER A 11 5.85 -32.05 22.41
N GLY A 12 6.94 -32.64 21.94
CA GLY A 12 7.96 -33.42 22.63
C GLY A 12 7.77 -34.89 22.20
N ILE A 13 8.20 -35.25 20.98
CA ILE A 13 8.13 -36.62 20.45
C ILE A 13 9.24 -37.43 21.11
N THR A 14 8.85 -38.46 21.87
CA THR A 14 9.72 -39.33 22.65
C THR A 14 10.18 -40.56 21.86
N TRP A 15 11.38 -41.05 22.15
CA TRP A 15 12.12 -42.16 21.54
C TRP A 15 11.50 -43.58 21.73
N SER A 16 10.17 -43.73 21.71
CA SER A 16 9.50 -45.04 21.85
C SER A 16 9.03 -45.65 20.52
N THR A 17 9.04 -44.91 19.42
CA THR A 17 8.58 -45.40 18.10
C THR A 17 9.68 -46.08 17.27
N LEU A 18 10.96 -45.95 17.65
CA LEU A 18 12.08 -46.51 16.90
C LEU A 18 12.44 -47.97 17.28
N PHE A 19 11.96 -48.48 18.43
CA PHE A 19 12.26 -49.84 18.90
C PHE A 19 11.27 -50.92 18.43
N ILE A 20 10.06 -50.53 17.99
CA ILE A 20 9.05 -51.49 17.48
C ILE A 20 9.37 -51.92 16.03
N LEU A 21 10.10 -51.09 15.27
CA LEU A 21 10.48 -51.38 13.88
C LEU A 21 11.65 -52.36 13.73
N LEU A 22 12.43 -52.63 14.78
CA LEU A 22 13.58 -53.56 14.72
C LEU A 22 13.26 -55.00 15.16
N PHE A 23 12.16 -55.24 15.88
CA PHE A 23 11.74 -56.60 16.25
C PHE A 23 10.83 -57.27 15.20
N ALA A 24 10.13 -56.50 14.36
CA ALA A 24 9.30 -57.06 13.29
C ALA A 24 10.12 -57.62 12.10
N VAL A 25 11.42 -57.30 12.00
CA VAL A 25 12.28 -57.76 10.90
C VAL A 25 12.87 -59.16 11.15
N ASN A 26 12.89 -59.65 12.39
CA ASN A 26 13.50 -60.95 12.73
C ASN A 26 12.50 -62.11 12.96
N ILE A 27 11.19 -61.91 12.74
CA ILE A 27 10.19 -62.99 12.84
C ILE A 27 9.56 -63.26 11.46
N VAL A 28 10.37 -63.35 10.40
CA VAL A 28 9.94 -63.99 9.13
C VAL A 28 11.11 -64.82 8.62
N ALA A 29 11.54 -65.80 9.40
CA ALA A 29 12.59 -66.74 9.03
C ALA A 29 12.25 -68.17 9.44
N SER A 30 10.98 -68.60 9.30
CA SER A 30 10.63 -70.04 9.40
C SER A 30 9.16 -70.31 9.08
N THR A 31 8.72 -70.20 7.83
CA THR A 31 7.66 -71.08 7.31
C THR A 31 7.79 -71.26 5.79
N PRO A 32 7.65 -72.50 5.27
CA PRO A 32 7.77 -72.80 3.85
C PRO A 32 6.42 -72.63 3.12
N LYS A 33 6.51 -72.25 1.84
CA LYS A 33 5.48 -72.30 0.78
C LYS A 33 4.09 -71.75 1.10
N PHE A 34 3.77 -70.58 0.54
CA PHE A 34 2.50 -70.38 -0.15
C PHE A 34 2.68 -69.29 -1.23
N GLU A 35 2.67 -69.73 -2.49
CA GLU A 35 2.70 -68.91 -3.70
C GLU A 35 1.42 -68.06 -3.78
N MET A 36 1.40 -66.85 -3.20
CA MET A 36 0.37 -65.84 -3.55
C MET A 36 0.64 -64.41 -3.03
N VAL A 37 1.90 -64.05 -2.68
CA VAL A 37 2.20 -62.76 -2.02
C VAL A 37 3.16 -61.87 -2.85
N GLU A 38 3.46 -62.23 -4.09
CA GLU A 38 4.30 -61.41 -4.98
C GLU A 38 3.53 -60.24 -5.62
N GLU A 39 2.21 -60.37 -5.82
CA GLU A 39 1.41 -59.35 -6.52
C GLU A 39 0.97 -58.16 -5.63
N LEU A 40 0.84 -58.37 -4.32
CA LEU A 40 0.41 -57.33 -3.37
C LEU A 40 1.55 -56.38 -2.95
N ARG A 41 2.81 -56.85 -2.98
CA ARG A 41 3.99 -56.09 -2.55
C ARG A 41 4.32 -54.93 -3.50
N THR A 42 3.99 -55.06 -4.78
CA THR A 42 4.21 -54.01 -5.78
C THR A 42 3.14 -52.91 -5.75
N SER A 43 1.91 -53.24 -5.33
CA SER A 43 0.77 -52.31 -5.27
C SER A 43 0.88 -51.30 -4.12
N VAL A 44 1.32 -51.74 -2.93
CA VAL A 44 1.45 -50.86 -1.76
C VAL A 44 2.62 -49.89 -1.92
N VAL A 45 3.75 -50.33 -2.49
CA VAL A 45 4.92 -49.47 -2.73
C VAL A 45 4.64 -48.46 -3.85
N LYS A 46 3.93 -48.87 -4.92
CA LYS A 46 3.47 -47.93 -5.97
C LYS A 46 2.51 -46.89 -5.40
N ASN A 47 1.56 -47.28 -4.56
CA ASN A 47 0.61 -46.35 -3.95
C ASN A 47 1.26 -45.46 -2.87
N LEU A 48 2.26 -45.94 -2.12
CA LEU A 48 2.95 -45.15 -1.11
C LEU A 48 3.96 -44.16 -1.74
N LEU A 49 4.60 -44.53 -2.86
CA LEU A 49 5.41 -43.62 -3.69
C LEU A 49 4.54 -42.59 -4.45
N PHE A 50 3.26 -42.87 -4.67
CA PHE A 50 2.30 -41.92 -5.26
C PHE A 50 1.78 -40.86 -4.27
N VAL A 51 1.97 -41.06 -2.96
CA VAL A 51 1.45 -40.17 -1.90
C VAL A 51 2.47 -39.13 -1.43
N THR A 52 3.70 -39.13 -1.96
CA THR A 52 4.50 -37.89 -1.97
C THR A 52 3.93 -36.99 -3.07
N SER A 53 2.75 -36.44 -2.78
CA SER A 53 2.16 -35.32 -3.48
C SER A 53 3.28 -34.37 -3.87
N PHE A 54 3.45 -34.16 -5.17
CA PHE A 54 4.17 -33.03 -5.72
C PHE A 54 3.52 -31.79 -5.10
N PHE A 55 4.07 -31.30 -3.99
CA PHE A 55 3.68 -30.02 -3.45
C PHE A 55 3.99 -29.00 -4.54
N LYS A 56 2.95 -28.55 -5.25
CA LYS A 56 3.02 -27.40 -6.16
C LYS A 56 3.33 -26.18 -5.30
N LEU A 57 4.61 -25.96 -5.05
CA LEU A 57 5.09 -24.85 -4.25
C LEU A 57 5.17 -23.62 -5.17
N VAL A 58 4.14 -22.78 -5.10
CA VAL A 58 4.19 -21.40 -5.57
C VAL A 58 4.00 -20.48 -4.37
N ARG A 59 4.91 -19.52 -4.19
CA ARG A 59 4.87 -18.61 -3.05
C ARG A 59 5.53 -17.29 -3.39
N ILE A 60 4.91 -16.18 -2.98
CA ILE A 60 5.57 -14.87 -2.98
C ILE A 60 6.27 -14.70 -1.63
N GLU A 61 7.61 -14.70 -1.64
CA GLU A 61 8.43 -14.51 -0.46
C GLU A 61 8.39 -13.05 -0.02
N LYS A 62 8.67 -12.13 -0.94
CA LYS A 62 8.77 -10.69 -0.66
C LYS A 62 8.17 -9.86 -1.77
N LEU A 63 7.37 -8.86 -1.38
CA LEU A 63 6.86 -7.84 -2.28
C LEU A 63 7.47 -6.50 -1.88
N VAL A 64 8.17 -5.86 -2.82
CA VAL A 64 8.76 -4.53 -2.66
C VAL A 64 7.98 -3.57 -3.53
N VAL A 65 7.24 -2.69 -2.87
CA VAL A 65 6.59 -1.51 -3.44
C VAL A 65 6.88 -0.38 -2.46
N PRO A 66 7.58 0.70 -2.86
CA PRO A 66 7.80 1.85 -1.98
C PRO A 66 6.47 2.49 -1.61
N GLU A 67 6.31 2.83 -0.34
CA GLU A 67 5.06 3.42 0.16
C GLU A 67 4.91 4.87 -0.28
N LEU A 68 6.02 5.63 -0.25
CA LEU A 68 6.09 7.03 -0.63
C LEU A 68 7.20 7.22 -1.66
N VAL A 69 6.90 7.92 -2.74
CA VAL A 69 7.84 8.25 -3.81
C VAL A 69 7.67 9.72 -4.18
N ASP A 70 8.77 10.47 -4.18
CA ASP A 70 8.74 11.84 -4.68
C ASP A 70 8.69 11.83 -6.21
N ILE A 71 7.77 12.59 -6.81
CA ILE A 71 7.59 12.70 -8.27
C ILE A 71 8.87 13.15 -8.99
N ILE A 72 9.79 13.85 -8.31
CA ILE A 72 11.07 14.30 -8.88
C ILE A 72 12.12 13.19 -8.94
N SER A 73 11.84 12.04 -8.33
CA SER A 73 12.74 10.88 -8.37
C SER A 73 12.93 10.40 -9.81
N ASN A 74 14.11 9.91 -10.13
CA ASN A 74 14.42 9.45 -11.49
C ASN A 74 13.65 8.17 -11.87
N ASP A 75 13.49 7.25 -10.92
CA ASP A 75 12.84 5.97 -11.13
C ASP A 75 12.29 5.38 -9.83
N VAL A 76 11.42 4.38 -9.98
CA VAL A 76 10.97 3.52 -8.88
C VAL A 76 11.04 2.05 -9.29
N ILE A 77 11.45 1.20 -8.35
CA ILE A 77 11.52 -0.25 -8.55
C ILE A 77 10.40 -0.93 -7.78
N LEU A 78 9.60 -1.74 -8.47
CA LEU A 78 8.66 -2.69 -7.89
C LEU A 78 9.24 -4.10 -8.07
N ASP A 79 9.45 -4.86 -7.00
CA ASP A 79 10.06 -6.21 -7.07
C ASP A 79 9.15 -7.24 -6.41
N CYS A 80 8.86 -8.32 -7.14
CA CYS A 80 8.11 -9.45 -6.62
C CYS A 80 9.01 -10.69 -6.60
N GLN A 81 9.48 -11.05 -5.40
CA GLN A 81 10.34 -12.20 -5.18
C GLN A 81 9.47 -13.40 -4.84
N PHE A 82 9.57 -14.46 -5.63
CA PHE A 82 8.74 -15.65 -5.49
C PHE A 82 9.55 -16.93 -5.73
N THR A 83 8.98 -18.05 -5.30
CA THR A 83 9.50 -19.40 -5.52
C THR A 83 8.46 -20.20 -6.32
N THR A 84 8.91 -20.89 -7.37
CA THR A 84 8.09 -21.83 -8.17
C THR A 84 8.82 -23.17 -8.33
N VAL A 85 8.05 -24.23 -8.59
CA VAL A 85 8.59 -25.58 -8.80
C VAL A 85 9.39 -25.69 -10.10
N ASP A 86 8.96 -24.97 -11.13
CA ASP A 86 9.59 -24.94 -12.46
C ASP A 86 9.46 -23.55 -13.12
N ASP A 87 9.92 -23.45 -14.37
CA ASP A 87 9.90 -22.22 -15.18
C ASP A 87 8.55 -22.03 -15.91
N ASN A 88 7.56 -22.93 -15.72
CA ASN A 88 6.24 -22.79 -16.32
C ASN A 88 5.32 -21.95 -15.44
N PHE A 89 5.67 -20.68 -15.25
CA PHE A 89 4.88 -19.73 -14.48
C PHE A 89 4.65 -18.44 -15.26
N THR A 90 3.61 -17.72 -14.84
CA THR A 90 3.32 -16.36 -15.30
C THR A 90 3.35 -15.42 -14.11
N LEU A 91 4.10 -14.33 -14.24
CA LEU A 91 4.09 -13.20 -13.33
C LEU A 91 3.19 -12.11 -13.91
N GLN A 92 2.26 -11.60 -13.11
CA GLN A 92 1.37 -10.51 -13.48
C GLN A 92 1.38 -9.42 -12.41
N TRP A 93 1.22 -8.17 -12.85
CA TRP A 93 0.89 -7.06 -11.96
C TRP A 93 -0.46 -6.49 -12.33
N ILE A 94 -1.32 -6.33 -11.32
CA ILE A 94 -2.61 -5.65 -11.41
C ILE A 94 -2.51 -4.33 -10.65
N PHE A 95 -3.08 -3.28 -11.24
CA PHE A 95 -3.16 -1.95 -10.63
C PHE A 95 -4.61 -1.68 -10.19
N ASN A 96 -4.80 -1.21 -8.95
CA ASN A 96 -6.10 -0.83 -8.36
C ASN A 96 -7.21 -1.87 -8.60
N ASP A 97 -6.92 -3.15 -8.34
CA ASP A 97 -7.84 -4.28 -8.54
C ASP A 97 -8.46 -4.37 -9.95
N GLY A 98 -7.76 -3.86 -10.97
CA GLY A 98 -8.16 -3.98 -12.37
C GLY A 98 -8.31 -5.44 -12.84
N VAL A 99 -9.20 -5.65 -13.82
CA VAL A 99 -9.45 -7.00 -14.38
C VAL A 99 -8.28 -7.48 -15.25
N THR A 100 -7.63 -6.55 -15.94
CA THR A 100 -6.51 -6.84 -16.86
C THR A 100 -5.18 -6.48 -16.22
N PRO A 101 -4.14 -7.33 -16.35
CA PRO A 101 -2.81 -7.01 -15.86
C PRO A 101 -2.21 -5.84 -16.64
N VAL A 102 -1.50 -4.96 -15.92
CA VAL A 102 -0.72 -3.85 -16.49
C VAL A 102 0.69 -4.28 -16.88
N TYR A 103 1.12 -5.45 -16.40
CA TYR A 103 2.36 -6.12 -16.77
C TYR A 103 2.16 -7.63 -16.69
N GLU A 104 2.66 -8.37 -17.68
CA GLU A 104 2.67 -9.82 -17.73
C GLU A 104 4.02 -10.33 -18.25
N TRP A 105 4.57 -11.35 -17.61
CA TRP A 105 5.84 -11.95 -18.02
C TRP A 105 5.90 -13.46 -17.75
N THR A 106 6.50 -14.19 -18.68
CA THR A 106 6.91 -15.59 -18.52
C THR A 106 8.40 -15.75 -18.83
N PRO A 107 9.11 -16.72 -18.22
CA PRO A 107 10.53 -16.94 -18.51
C PRO A 107 10.84 -17.06 -20.00
N TYR A 108 12.03 -16.58 -20.39
CA TYR A 108 12.54 -16.61 -21.78
C TYR A 108 11.72 -15.79 -22.80
N SER A 109 10.83 -14.91 -22.32
CA SER A 109 10.05 -14.00 -23.17
C SER A 109 10.26 -12.53 -22.78
N GLU A 110 9.92 -11.63 -23.70
CA GLU A 110 9.77 -10.22 -23.39
C GLU A 110 8.44 -9.97 -22.66
N PRO A 111 8.42 -9.09 -21.65
CA PRO A 111 7.20 -8.79 -20.91
C PRO A 111 6.21 -8.03 -21.78
N LYS A 112 4.93 -8.29 -21.56
CA LYS A 112 3.83 -7.52 -22.14
C LYS A 112 3.41 -6.45 -21.15
N VAL A 113 3.25 -5.22 -21.63
CA VAL A 113 2.89 -4.05 -20.81
C VAL A 113 1.63 -3.42 -21.36
N ALA A 114 0.76 -2.95 -20.47
CA ALA A 114 -0.51 -2.32 -20.83
C ALA A 114 -0.99 -1.34 -19.74
N GLY A 115 -2.00 -0.54 -20.08
CA GLY A 115 -2.69 0.32 -19.13
C GLY A 115 -1.78 1.42 -18.57
N ILE A 116 -1.80 1.63 -17.24
CA ILE A 116 -1.09 2.73 -16.61
C ILE A 116 0.44 2.65 -16.73
N LEU A 117 0.98 1.47 -17.02
CA LEU A 117 2.42 1.24 -17.15
C LEU A 117 2.93 1.34 -18.59
N ASP A 118 2.03 1.51 -19.56
CA ASP A 118 2.40 1.58 -20.97
C ASP A 118 3.34 2.76 -21.23
N GLU A 119 4.44 2.50 -21.94
CA GLU A 119 5.53 3.45 -22.20
C GLU A 119 6.21 4.07 -20.95
N ARG A 120 5.93 3.56 -19.74
CA ARG A 120 6.52 4.08 -18.48
C ARG A 120 7.60 3.17 -17.88
N LEU A 121 7.82 1.99 -18.44
CA LEU A 121 8.78 0.99 -17.96
C LEU A 121 10.09 1.00 -18.75
N ASP A 122 11.21 0.91 -18.05
CA ASP A 122 12.49 0.51 -18.63
C ASP A 122 12.51 -1.01 -18.86
N LEU A 123 12.09 -1.44 -20.06
CA LEU A 123 12.12 -2.86 -20.45
C LEU A 123 13.54 -3.41 -20.57
N THR A 124 14.59 -2.60 -20.51
CA THR A 124 15.97 -3.12 -20.51
C THR A 124 16.43 -3.56 -19.13
N TYR A 125 15.73 -3.13 -18.07
CA TYR A 125 16.06 -3.45 -16.68
C TYR A 125 15.98 -4.95 -16.38
N ARG A 126 17.02 -5.48 -15.72
CA ARG A 126 17.20 -6.89 -15.33
C ARG A 126 17.65 -6.95 -13.88
N VAL A 127 16.87 -7.59 -13.01
CA VAL A 127 17.20 -7.70 -11.58
C VAL A 127 18.09 -8.90 -11.27
N SER A 128 18.12 -9.90 -12.15
CA SER A 128 18.87 -11.13 -12.00
C SER A 128 19.54 -11.52 -13.31
N ARG A 129 20.64 -12.26 -13.22
CA ARG A 129 21.27 -12.91 -14.38
C ARG A 129 20.64 -14.26 -14.70
N PHE A 130 19.78 -14.78 -13.82
CA PHE A 130 19.06 -16.03 -14.02
C PHE A 130 17.78 -15.76 -14.81
N SER A 131 17.60 -16.48 -15.92
CA SER A 131 16.46 -16.33 -16.84
C SER A 131 15.09 -16.36 -16.15
N ARG A 132 14.92 -17.22 -15.14
CA ARG A 132 13.67 -17.36 -14.38
C ARG A 132 13.36 -16.22 -13.42
N ASP A 133 14.35 -15.38 -13.09
CA ASP A 133 14.21 -14.25 -12.17
C ASP A 133 14.48 -12.91 -12.86
N GLU A 134 14.83 -12.93 -14.14
CA GLU A 134 15.45 -11.81 -14.85
C GLU A 134 14.57 -10.55 -14.82
N ARG A 135 13.26 -10.74 -14.99
CA ARG A 135 12.25 -9.68 -15.12
C ARG A 135 11.13 -9.75 -14.10
N ARG A 136 11.45 -10.25 -12.90
CA ARG A 136 10.51 -10.24 -11.76
C ARG A 136 10.28 -8.85 -11.14
N ALA A 137 11.14 -7.89 -11.50
CA ALA A 137 11.07 -6.52 -11.02
C ALA A 137 10.87 -5.53 -12.17
N LEU A 138 10.08 -4.51 -11.91
CA LEU A 138 9.69 -3.44 -12.83
C LEU A 138 10.45 -2.18 -12.44
N ARG A 139 11.03 -1.50 -13.42
CA ARG A 139 11.64 -0.18 -13.24
C ARG A 139 10.80 0.85 -13.98
N ILE A 140 10.10 1.68 -13.23
CA ILE A 140 9.26 2.76 -13.78
C ILE A 140 10.12 4.03 -13.84
N THR A 141 10.22 4.66 -15.01
CA THR A 141 11.07 5.84 -15.24
C THR A 141 10.28 7.14 -15.45
N ASN A 142 9.01 7.04 -15.84
CA ASN A 142 8.14 8.21 -16.05
C ASN A 142 7.12 8.32 -14.90
N LEU A 143 7.53 8.97 -13.81
CA LEU A 143 6.72 9.12 -12.61
C LEU A 143 5.64 10.20 -12.78
N THR A 144 4.39 9.84 -12.50
CA THR A 144 3.26 10.77 -12.42
C THR A 144 2.38 10.42 -11.23
N SER A 145 1.58 11.37 -10.74
CA SER A 145 0.67 11.12 -9.61
C SER A 145 -0.38 10.04 -9.89
N GLU A 146 -0.70 9.76 -11.17
CA GLU A 146 -1.64 8.70 -11.60
C GLU A 146 -1.14 7.28 -11.30
N LEU A 147 0.16 7.11 -11.09
CA LEU A 147 0.77 5.86 -10.67
C LEU A 147 0.60 5.62 -9.15
N SER A 148 -0.06 6.52 -8.43
CA SER A 148 -0.43 6.27 -7.03
C SER A 148 -1.60 5.28 -6.97
N GLY A 149 -1.44 4.21 -6.21
CA GLY A 149 -2.46 3.16 -6.10
C GLY A 149 -1.94 1.87 -5.49
N GLU A 150 -2.79 0.85 -5.52
CA GLU A 150 -2.49 -0.50 -5.07
C GLU A 150 -1.91 -1.34 -6.20
N TYR A 151 -0.76 -1.95 -5.94
CA TYR A 151 -0.08 -2.83 -6.86
C TYR A 151 -0.14 -4.26 -6.34
N THR A 152 -0.81 -5.12 -7.09
CA THR A 152 -0.98 -6.53 -6.77
C THR A 152 -0.08 -7.37 -7.67
N CYS A 153 0.93 -8.01 -7.10
CA CYS A 153 1.71 -9.04 -7.78
C CYS A 153 0.97 -10.38 -7.70
N ILE A 154 0.86 -11.05 -8.84
CA ILE A 154 0.23 -12.37 -8.99
C ILE A 154 1.23 -13.31 -9.66
N VAL A 155 1.42 -14.49 -9.07
CA VAL A 155 2.28 -15.55 -9.63
C VAL A 155 1.44 -16.80 -9.82
N SER A 156 1.33 -17.25 -11.06
CA SER A 156 0.52 -18.39 -11.48
C SER A 156 1.41 -19.51 -12.01
N ASN A 157 1.34 -20.70 -11.44
CA ASN A 157 2.11 -21.89 -11.85
C ASN A 157 1.20 -23.13 -11.83
N HIS A 158 1.03 -23.81 -12.97
CA HIS A 158 0.22 -25.02 -13.11
C HIS A 158 -1.18 -24.97 -12.47
N GLY A 159 -1.88 -23.86 -12.64
CA GLY A 159 -3.24 -23.63 -12.12
C GLY A 159 -3.31 -23.23 -10.64
N THR A 160 -2.17 -23.09 -9.95
CA THR A 160 -2.09 -22.49 -8.62
C THR A 160 -1.65 -21.04 -8.73
N GLU A 161 -2.36 -20.15 -8.06
CA GLU A 161 -2.09 -18.71 -8.06
C GLU A 161 -1.89 -18.23 -6.62
N VAL A 162 -0.89 -17.36 -6.43
CA VAL A 162 -0.68 -16.61 -5.20
C VAL A 162 -0.58 -15.12 -5.52
N ARG A 163 -1.09 -14.29 -4.62
CA ARG A 163 -1.12 -12.84 -4.78
C ARG A 163 -0.68 -12.10 -3.53
N LYS A 164 -0.03 -10.95 -3.70
CA LYS A 164 0.27 -9.99 -2.64
C LYS A 164 0.08 -8.58 -3.17
N THR A 165 -0.44 -7.70 -2.31
CA THR A 165 -0.75 -6.31 -2.66
C THR A 165 -0.01 -5.36 -1.75
N LYS A 166 0.44 -4.23 -2.30
CA LYS A 166 0.99 -3.12 -1.54
C LYS A 166 0.68 -1.79 -2.24
N ALA A 167 0.40 -0.76 -1.46
CA ALA A 167 0.11 0.58 -1.97
C ALA A 167 1.39 1.40 -2.16
N MET A 168 1.35 2.30 -3.16
CA MET A 168 2.35 3.33 -3.43
C MET A 168 1.66 4.68 -3.59
N LEU A 169 2.18 5.72 -2.96
CA LEU A 169 1.81 7.11 -3.17
C LEU A 169 2.97 7.86 -3.81
N ILE A 170 2.75 8.39 -5.01
CA ILE A 170 3.65 9.37 -5.62
C ILE A 170 3.18 10.75 -5.22
N TYR A 171 4.01 11.47 -4.46
CA TYR A 171 3.70 12.79 -3.95
C TYR A 171 4.58 13.85 -4.63
N SER A 172 4.11 15.09 -4.56
CA SER A 172 4.88 16.27 -4.96
C SER A 172 4.72 17.35 -3.91
N VAL A 173 5.83 17.96 -3.52
CA VAL A 173 5.83 19.10 -2.60
C VAL A 173 5.44 20.39 -3.32
N GLU A 174 5.08 21.42 -2.57
CA GLU A 174 4.76 22.72 -3.12
C GLU A 174 5.94 23.29 -3.92
N ARG A 175 5.66 23.76 -5.14
CA ARG A 175 6.64 24.46 -5.98
C ARG A 175 6.56 25.98 -5.83
N ASP A 176 5.34 26.47 -5.58
CA ASP A 176 5.05 27.89 -5.44
C ASP A 176 3.94 28.06 -4.40
N PHE A 177 4.16 28.96 -3.46
CA PHE A 177 3.24 29.29 -2.37
C PHE A 177 3.05 30.80 -2.31
N GLN A 178 1.79 31.24 -2.38
CA GLN A 178 1.44 32.65 -2.43
C GLN A 178 0.31 32.96 -1.44
N LEU A 179 0.52 33.96 -0.59
CA LEU A 179 -0.49 34.57 0.25
C LEU A 179 -0.73 36.00 -0.20
N THR A 180 -1.93 36.31 -0.69
CA THR A 180 -2.31 37.66 -1.11
C THR A 180 -3.42 38.21 -0.22
N ALA A 181 -3.40 39.52 0.00
CA ALA A 181 -4.43 40.25 0.73
C ALA A 181 -5.03 41.32 -0.19
N GLU A 182 -6.34 41.24 -0.42
CA GLU A 182 -7.08 42.23 -1.19
C GLU A 182 -7.99 43.02 -0.25
N ASN A 183 -7.80 44.35 -0.24
CA ASN A 183 -8.68 45.28 0.44
C ASN A 183 -9.57 45.97 -0.61
N ARG A 184 -10.87 45.69 -0.58
CA ARG A 184 -11.82 46.33 -1.49
C ARG A 184 -12.27 47.67 -0.91
N PRO A 185 -12.30 48.75 -1.71
CA PRO A 185 -12.78 50.05 -1.24
C PRO A 185 -14.23 49.92 -0.72
N ASN A 186 -14.50 50.56 0.41
CA ASN A 186 -15.79 50.52 1.14
C ASN A 186 -16.18 49.15 1.73
N SER A 187 -15.25 48.19 1.82
CA SER A 187 -15.47 46.91 2.48
C SER A 187 -14.81 46.89 3.87
N THR A 188 -15.51 46.39 4.88
CA THR A 188 -14.92 45.99 6.17
C THR A 188 -14.40 44.56 6.14
N VAL A 189 -14.25 43.97 4.95
CA VAL A 189 -13.80 42.60 4.73
C VAL A 189 -12.48 42.61 4.00
N ILE A 190 -11.48 41.95 4.57
CA ILE A 190 -10.20 41.66 3.91
C ILE A 190 -10.28 40.26 3.31
N PHE A 191 -9.92 40.12 2.04
CA PHE A 191 -9.85 38.83 1.36
C PHE A 191 -8.41 38.34 1.42
N LEU A 192 -8.18 37.25 2.12
CA LEU A 192 -6.91 36.55 2.11
C LEU A 192 -7.01 35.36 1.17
N THR A 193 -6.12 35.28 0.19
CA THR A 193 -6.04 34.14 -0.73
C THR A 193 -4.72 33.44 -0.52
N CYS A 194 -4.78 32.18 -0.11
CA CYS A 194 -3.64 31.29 -0.01
C CYS A 194 -3.66 30.31 -1.18
N THR A 195 -2.59 30.28 -1.97
CA THR A 195 -2.46 29.46 -3.17
C THR A 195 -1.20 28.61 -3.05
N ALA A 196 -1.35 27.29 -3.16
CA ALA A 196 -0.25 26.34 -3.23
C ALA A 196 -0.31 25.59 -4.57
N ARG A 197 0.80 25.61 -5.32
CA ARG A 197 0.87 25.03 -6.67
C ARG A 197 1.86 23.88 -6.74
N GLY A 198 1.56 22.92 -7.61
CA GLY A 198 2.42 21.77 -7.86
C GLY A 198 2.50 20.76 -6.71
N VAL A 199 1.53 20.79 -5.79
CA VAL A 199 1.48 19.92 -4.63
C VAL A 199 0.43 18.82 -4.82
N TYR A 200 0.81 17.58 -4.52
CA TYR A 200 -0.02 16.39 -4.56
C TYR A 200 0.40 15.43 -3.44
N PRO A 201 -0.52 14.77 -2.71
CA PRO A 201 -1.98 14.88 -2.82
C PRO A 201 -2.48 16.24 -2.31
N ARG A 202 -3.79 16.38 -2.11
CA ARG A 202 -4.38 17.60 -1.55
C ARG A 202 -3.64 18.02 -0.27
N PRO A 203 -3.04 19.22 -0.22
CA PRO A 203 -2.34 19.70 0.97
C PRO A 203 -3.34 20.11 2.05
N ASP A 204 -2.91 19.99 3.30
CA ASP A 204 -3.56 20.64 4.42
C ASP A 204 -2.98 22.05 4.56
N LEU A 205 -3.81 23.06 4.30
CA LEU A 205 -3.41 24.46 4.43
C LEU A 205 -4.00 25.00 5.74
N THR A 206 -3.16 25.59 6.57
CA THR A 206 -3.57 26.26 7.81
C THR A 206 -3.08 27.71 7.80
N LEU A 207 -3.97 28.66 8.03
CA LEU A 207 -3.62 30.05 8.27
C LEU A 207 -3.43 30.27 9.77
N GLU A 208 -2.29 30.77 10.23
CA GLU A 208 -2.05 31.06 11.65
C GLU A 208 -1.84 32.56 11.89
N TYR A 209 -2.39 33.09 12.98
CA TYR A 209 -2.19 34.47 13.41
C TYR A 209 -1.68 34.50 14.85
N ASN A 210 -0.57 35.21 15.11
CA ASN A 210 0.07 35.29 16.43
C ASN A 210 0.30 33.91 17.09
N LYS A 211 0.75 32.91 16.31
CA LYS A 211 0.98 31.52 16.77
C LYS A 211 -0.26 30.82 17.34
N ARG A 212 -1.44 31.34 17.04
CA ARG A 212 -2.72 30.68 17.34
C ARG A 212 -3.30 30.22 16.01
N LYS A 213 -3.66 28.95 15.95
CA LYS A 213 -4.55 28.46 14.89
C LYS A 213 -5.91 29.12 15.12
N PRO A 214 -6.42 29.95 14.21
CA PRO A 214 -7.80 30.35 14.27
C PRO A 214 -8.61 29.06 14.23
N LYS A 215 -9.27 28.71 15.35
CA LYS A 215 -10.16 27.56 15.36
C LYS A 215 -11.23 27.86 14.32
N LEU A 216 -11.26 27.11 13.22
CA LEU A 216 -12.34 27.12 12.23
C LEU A 216 -13.65 26.50 12.79
N HIS A 217 -13.75 26.41 14.11
CA HIS A 217 -14.97 26.14 14.86
C HIS A 217 -14.97 27.05 16.11
N PHE A 218 -16.03 27.83 16.23
CA PHE A 218 -16.20 28.97 17.13
C PHE A 218 -15.67 28.79 18.56
N GLU A 219 -14.93 29.81 19.03
CA GLU A 219 -14.96 30.28 20.41
C GLU A 219 -14.45 31.72 20.40
N LEU A 220 -15.38 32.66 20.55
CA LEU A 220 -15.06 34.06 20.80
C LEU A 220 -14.41 34.14 22.18
N GLN A 221 -13.12 34.49 22.23
CA GLN A 221 -12.47 34.80 23.51
C GLN A 221 -12.50 36.32 23.70
N ASP A 222 -13.17 36.72 24.78
CA ASP A 222 -13.40 38.10 25.22
C ASP A 222 -12.09 38.84 25.50
N ASP A 223 -11.72 39.75 24.58
CA ASP A 223 -11.08 41.06 24.80
C ASP A 223 -10.59 41.63 23.47
N CYS A 224 -11.51 41.79 22.50
CA CYS A 224 -11.22 42.51 21.28
C CYS A 224 -12.27 43.59 21.04
N HIS A 225 -11.84 44.84 20.95
CA HIS A 225 -12.68 45.97 20.52
C HIS A 225 -13.19 45.80 19.07
N VAL A 226 -12.75 44.76 18.36
CA VAL A 226 -13.17 44.36 17.02
C VAL A 226 -13.24 42.82 16.96
N CYS A 227 -14.43 42.23 16.79
CA CYS A 227 -14.49 40.77 16.58
C CYS A 227 -14.10 40.47 15.12
N VAL A 228 -13.15 39.56 14.94
CA VAL A 228 -12.67 39.10 13.63
C VAL A 228 -13.26 37.74 13.33
N ASN A 229 -14.16 37.63 12.36
CA ASN A 229 -14.67 36.34 11.91
C ASN A 229 -13.86 35.86 10.70
N PHE A 230 -13.51 34.58 10.69
CA PHE A 230 -12.82 33.92 9.59
C PHE A 230 -13.76 32.89 8.94
N PHE A 231 -13.93 32.96 7.63
CA PHE A 231 -14.60 31.92 6.85
C PHE A 231 -13.63 31.40 5.79
N ALA A 232 -13.51 30.09 5.60
CA ALA A 232 -12.55 29.51 4.65
C ALA A 232 -13.26 28.59 3.64
N ILE A 233 -12.92 28.73 2.35
CA ILE A 233 -13.38 27.85 1.26
C ILE A 233 -12.16 27.25 0.58
N PHE A 234 -12.16 25.93 0.38
CA PHE A 234 -11.11 25.20 -0.34
C PHE A 234 -11.61 24.76 -1.71
N ASN A 235 -10.85 25.06 -2.76
CA ASN A 235 -11.16 24.67 -4.14
C ASN A 235 -9.91 24.18 -4.87
N TYR A 236 -10.09 23.25 -5.81
CA TYR A 236 -9.08 22.85 -6.79
C TYR A 236 -9.49 23.37 -8.17
N LEU A 237 -8.73 24.31 -8.72
CA LEU A 237 -9.00 24.95 -10.02
C LEU A 237 -7.68 25.08 -10.77
N GLU A 238 -7.64 24.81 -12.08
CA GLU A 238 -6.46 25.04 -12.94
C GLU A 238 -5.14 24.44 -12.39
N ASN A 239 -5.16 23.19 -11.91
CA ASN A 239 -3.98 22.50 -11.35
C ASN A 239 -3.34 23.16 -10.12
N GLN A 240 -4.11 23.88 -9.31
CA GLN A 240 -3.66 24.52 -8.08
C GLN A 240 -4.70 24.42 -6.96
N TRP A 241 -4.22 24.28 -5.73
CA TRP A 241 -5.06 24.32 -4.53
C TRP A 241 -5.19 25.76 -4.06
N ARG A 242 -6.44 26.22 -3.92
CA ARG A 242 -6.78 27.56 -3.45
C ARG A 242 -7.58 27.48 -2.17
N MET A 243 -7.13 28.19 -1.14
CA MET A 243 -7.90 28.50 0.06
C MET A 243 -8.25 30.00 0.04
N LEU A 244 -9.54 30.29 0.02
CA LEU A 244 -10.06 31.64 0.17
C LEU A 244 -10.50 31.84 1.61
N VAL A 245 -9.95 32.84 2.28
CA VAL A 245 -10.32 33.21 3.64
C VAL A 245 -10.94 34.60 3.65
N TYR A 246 -12.14 34.71 4.20
CA TYR A 246 -12.87 35.96 4.39
C TYR A 246 -12.69 36.39 5.84
N VAL A 247 -12.19 37.60 6.03
CA VAL A 247 -12.00 38.19 7.35
C VAL A 247 -13.00 39.31 7.51
N THR A 248 -14.03 39.13 8.35
CA THR A 248 -15.02 40.18 8.62
C THR A 248 -14.81 40.79 9.99
N PHE A 249 -14.86 42.11 10.07
CA PHE A 249 -14.83 42.84 11.34
C PHE A 249 -16.26 43.21 11.75
N THR A 250 -16.75 42.74 12.90
CA THR A 250 -18.01 43.27 13.45
C THR A 250 -17.72 44.41 14.40
N LEU A 251 -18.27 45.59 14.08
CA LEU A 251 -18.26 46.79 14.91
C LEU A 251 -19.30 46.68 16.03
N ASN A 252 -19.22 45.66 16.88
CA ASN A 252 -20.00 45.62 18.11
C ASN A 252 -19.35 46.48 19.20
N SER A 253 -19.20 47.78 18.97
CA SER A 253 -18.82 48.73 20.03
C SER A 253 -19.23 50.19 19.82
N ILE A 254 -19.96 50.56 18.77
CA ILE A 254 -20.53 51.92 18.67
C ILE A 254 -21.96 51.97 19.23
N ILE A 255 -22.75 50.93 19.01
CA ILE A 255 -24.16 50.88 19.45
C ILE A 255 -24.29 50.60 20.97
N GLY A 256 -23.34 49.85 21.55
CA GLY A 256 -23.30 49.60 23.00
C GLY A 256 -22.80 50.79 23.83
N ALA A 257 -21.92 51.61 23.27
CA ALA A 257 -21.43 52.84 23.91
C ALA A 257 -22.48 53.97 23.84
N LEU A 258 -23.25 54.07 22.74
CA LEU A 258 -24.36 55.02 22.61
C LEU A 258 -25.56 54.71 23.53
N ARG A 259 -25.78 53.44 23.91
CA ARG A 259 -26.78 53.07 24.94
C ARG A 259 -26.36 53.37 26.38
N ARG A 260 -25.08 53.66 26.66
CA ARG A 260 -24.61 54.10 27.99
C ARG A 260 -24.53 55.63 28.14
N LEU A 261 -24.66 56.39 27.04
CA LEU A 261 -24.72 57.86 27.04
C LEU A 261 -26.15 58.43 26.98
N ILE A 262 -27.17 57.58 26.77
CA ILE A 262 -28.58 57.98 26.86
C ILE A 262 -29.28 57.03 27.84
N LYS A 263 -29.13 57.34 29.14
CA LYS A 263 -30.14 56.99 30.15
C LYS A 263 -31.09 58.19 30.27
N LEU A 264 -32.32 58.02 29.75
CA LEU A 264 -33.53 58.53 30.39
C LEU A 264 -34.00 57.45 31.38
#